data_AF-A0A9D8WZH7-F1
#
_entry.id   AF-A0A9D8WZH7-F1
#
_cell.length_a   1.000
_cell.length_b   1.000
_cell.length_c   1.000
_cell.angle_alpha   90.00
_cell.angle_beta   90.00
_cell.angle_gamma   90.00
#
_symmetry.space_group_name_H-M   'P 1'
#
loop_
_entity.id
_entity.type
_entity.pdbx_description
1 polymer ?
#
loop_
_entity_poly.entity_id
_entity_poly.type
_entity_poly.pdbx_seq_one_letter_code
_entity_poly.pdbx_strand_id
1 'polypeptide(L)'
;MAGRHGNKGVVSRILPPEDMPFLADGTPLDIVLNPLGVPSRMNIGQVLEVHLGIACRKLGIKIMTPVFDGAKETDILEMLRQAKYTRDIRPDESVRGKAVFMEVVREDGKMDLQRVDQSIVDDDEKLHNLMKTQSLKVIDGKVTLYDGRTGDPFDNPVTVGIMYYLKLHHLVDDKIHARSIGSYSLVTQQPLGGKAQFGGQRFGEMEVWALEAYGAAYTLQEILTVKSDDITGRTKTYEAIVKGHNIPTPGIPESFKVMVKELQALCLDIRVLDEAGETVDLSGIIEDDAPVFANIEDVERSVDAESKGDDEGDEPIDEDDFDDFDTTDEDEDFAFEESDEDFDSDEE
;
A
#
# COMPACT_ATOMS: atom_id res chain seq x y z
N MET A 1 3.17 10.39 -6.82
CA MET A 1 3.54 11.80 -6.53
C MET A 1 4.24 11.85 -5.18
N ALA A 2 5.03 12.89 -4.91
CA ALA A 2 5.65 13.07 -3.60
C ALA A 2 5.87 14.55 -3.28
N GLY A 3 5.77 14.92 -2.00
CA GLY A 3 6.29 16.19 -1.51
C GLY A 3 7.77 16.09 -1.12
N ARG A 4 8.35 17.24 -0.76
CA ARG A 4 9.78 17.35 -0.42
C ARG A 4 10.12 16.75 0.95
N HIS A 5 9.12 16.56 1.81
CA HIS A 5 9.24 16.06 3.17
C HIS A 5 9.07 14.52 3.27
N GLY A 6 9.32 13.80 2.17
CA GLY A 6 9.25 12.34 2.14
C GLY A 6 7.84 11.75 2.09
N ASN A 7 6.79 12.57 2.01
CA ASN A 7 5.43 12.07 1.84
C ASN A 7 5.22 11.62 0.39
N LYS A 8 5.10 10.31 0.17
CA LYS A 8 4.90 9.71 -1.15
C LYS A 8 3.57 8.99 -1.19
N GLY A 9 2.87 9.10 -2.33
CA GLY A 9 1.59 8.43 -2.55
C GLY A 9 1.30 8.18 -4.03
N VAL A 10 0.39 7.24 -4.28
CA VAL A 10 -0.20 6.97 -5.59
C VAL A 10 -1.51 7.73 -5.68
N VAL A 11 -1.84 8.27 -6.87
CA VAL A 11 -3.15 8.90 -7.10
C VAL A 11 -4.19 7.78 -7.15
N SER A 12 -5.09 7.76 -6.17
CA SER A 12 -6.15 6.75 -6.07
C SER A 12 -7.40 7.11 -6.87
N ARG A 13 -7.77 8.40 -6.87
CA ARG A 13 -8.98 8.89 -7.54
C ARG A 13 -8.77 10.30 -8.06
N ILE A 14 -9.36 10.59 -9.22
CA ILE A 14 -9.49 11.94 -9.78
C ILE A 14 -10.96 12.31 -9.64
N LEU A 15 -11.24 13.34 -8.87
CA LEU A 15 -12.59 13.87 -8.67
C LEU A 15 -12.81 15.07 -9.60
N PRO A 16 -14.04 15.28 -10.08
CA PRO A 16 -14.38 16.51 -10.75
C PRO A 16 -14.36 17.68 -9.73
N PRO A 17 -14.13 18.93 -10.18
CA PRO A 17 -13.98 20.07 -9.28
C PRO A 17 -15.19 20.33 -8.37
N GLU A 18 -16.40 20.03 -8.83
CA GLU A 18 -17.65 20.16 -8.07
C GLU A 18 -17.76 19.20 -6.88
N ASP A 19 -17.10 18.04 -6.93
CA ASP A 19 -17.09 17.06 -5.85
C ASP A 19 -15.98 17.35 -4.83
N MET A 20 -15.04 18.24 -5.14
CA MET A 20 -13.90 18.53 -4.27
C MET A 20 -14.33 19.42 -3.11
N PRO A 21 -13.78 19.20 -1.89
CA PRO A 21 -13.93 20.16 -0.81
C PRO A 21 -13.52 21.56 -1.25
N PHE A 22 -14.27 22.57 -0.83
CA PHE A 22 -14.05 23.96 -1.25
C PHE A 22 -14.02 24.92 -0.07
N LEU A 23 -13.36 26.06 -0.29
CA LEU A 23 -13.24 27.16 0.66
C LEU A 23 -14.50 28.04 0.67
N ALA A 24 -14.67 28.88 1.70
CA ALA A 24 -15.79 29.81 1.79
C ALA A 24 -15.90 30.81 0.61
N ASP A 25 -14.81 31.01 -0.14
CA ASP A 25 -14.77 31.84 -1.35
C ASP A 25 -15.19 31.08 -2.63
N GLY A 26 -15.55 29.80 -2.51
CA GLY A 26 -15.92 28.93 -3.62
C GLY A 26 -14.76 28.23 -4.31
N THR A 27 -13.51 28.46 -3.87
CA THR A 27 -12.33 27.82 -4.49
C THR A 27 -12.25 26.35 -4.08
N PRO A 28 -12.32 25.39 -5.03
CA PRO A 28 -12.11 23.98 -4.72
C PRO A 28 -10.63 23.69 -4.44
N LEU A 29 -10.36 22.68 -3.61
CA LEU A 29 -9.00 22.20 -3.37
C LEU A 29 -8.46 21.39 -4.56
N ASP A 30 -7.14 21.39 -4.72
CA ASP A 30 -6.47 20.61 -5.78
C ASP A 30 -6.13 19.18 -5.36
N ILE A 31 -5.66 18.99 -4.12
CA ILE A 31 -5.19 17.71 -3.59
C ILE A 31 -5.64 17.57 -2.14
N VAL A 32 -6.20 16.41 -1.79
CA VAL A 32 -6.52 16.03 -0.42
C VAL A 32 -5.50 14.99 0.06
N LEU A 33 -4.85 15.26 1.20
CA LEU A 33 -3.84 14.39 1.79
C LEU A 33 -4.32 13.86 3.14
N ASN A 34 -4.11 12.57 3.37
CA ASN A 34 -4.49 11.92 4.62
C ASN A 34 -3.54 12.35 5.76
N PRO A 35 -4.05 12.92 6.87
CA PRO A 35 -3.22 13.36 8.00
C PRO A 35 -2.55 12.22 8.78
N LEU A 36 -3.06 10.98 8.72
CA LEU A 36 -2.55 9.86 9.52
C LEU A 36 -1.08 9.52 9.23
N GLY A 37 -0.58 9.87 8.05
CA GLY A 37 0.82 9.61 7.67
C GLY A 37 1.83 10.61 8.22
N VAL A 38 1.41 11.67 8.91
CA VAL A 38 2.29 12.72 9.44
C VAL A 38 2.81 12.37 10.85
N PRO A 39 1.98 11.97 11.83
CA PRO A 39 2.45 11.65 13.18
C PRO A 39 3.46 10.49 13.20
N SER A 40 3.13 9.39 12.50
CA SER A 40 3.97 8.18 12.49
C SER A 40 5.32 8.38 11.80
N ARG A 41 5.41 9.30 10.83
CA ARG A 41 6.64 9.57 10.07
C ARG A 41 7.44 10.77 10.60
N MET A 42 6.91 11.47 11.61
CA MET A 42 7.53 12.63 12.25
C MET A 42 7.99 13.74 11.28
N ASN A 43 7.37 13.86 10.11
CA ASN A 43 7.72 14.83 9.08
C ASN A 43 6.85 16.09 9.16
N ILE A 44 6.92 16.78 10.30
CA ILE A 44 6.10 17.95 10.62
C ILE A 44 6.39 19.16 9.71
N GLY A 45 7.56 19.20 9.08
CA GLY A 45 7.95 20.26 8.14
C GLY A 45 6.95 20.47 7.01
N GLN A 46 6.24 19.42 6.58
CA GLN A 46 5.20 19.56 5.56
C GLN A 46 4.02 20.42 6.04
N VAL A 47 3.67 20.35 7.32
CA VAL A 47 2.59 21.16 7.91
C VAL A 47 3.03 22.62 8.02
N LEU A 48 4.29 22.85 8.41
CA LEU A 48 4.88 24.18 8.43
C LEU A 48 4.94 24.80 7.03
N GLU A 49 5.28 24.00 6.01
CA GLU A 49 5.25 24.42 4.60
C GLU A 49 3.85 24.84 4.18
N VAL A 50 2.83 24.06 4.50
CA VAL A 50 1.42 24.36 4.18
C VAL A 50 0.98 25.69 4.78
N HIS A 51 1.28 25.94 6.06
CA HIS A 51 0.94 27.18 6.76
C HIS A 51 1.68 28.40 6.19
N LEU A 52 2.99 28.30 6.00
CA LEU A 52 3.77 29.39 5.43
C LEU A 52 3.37 29.67 3.98
N GLY A 53 3.11 28.60 3.20
CA GLY A 53 2.73 28.67 1.80
C GLY A 53 1.42 29.41 1.57
N ILE A 54 0.41 29.20 2.42
CA ILE A 54 -0.87 29.93 2.29
C ILE A 54 -0.74 31.41 2.65
N ALA A 55 0.06 31.73 3.67
CA ALA A 55 0.38 33.12 4.02
C ALA A 55 1.07 33.83 2.85
N CYS A 56 2.08 33.18 2.26
CA CYS A 56 2.81 33.70 1.12
C CYS A 56 1.92 33.92 -0.11
N ARG A 57 1.01 32.97 -0.40
CA ARG A 57 0.06 33.09 -1.51
C ARG A 57 -0.88 34.29 -1.33
N LYS A 58 -1.42 34.51 -0.13
CA LYS A 58 -2.30 35.66 0.16
C LYS A 58 -1.57 36.99 0.09
N LEU A 59 -0.31 37.03 0.52
CA LEU A 59 0.52 38.24 0.46
C LEU A 59 1.15 38.47 -0.92
N GLY A 60 1.06 37.51 -1.83
CA GLY A 60 1.64 37.60 -3.17
C GLY A 60 3.18 37.55 -3.18
N ILE A 61 3.79 36.96 -2.15
CA ILE A 61 5.25 36.88 -2.01
C ILE A 61 5.75 35.44 -2.14
N LYS A 62 7.06 35.30 -2.40
CA LYS A 62 7.77 34.03 -2.29
C LYS A 62 8.83 34.14 -1.21
N ILE A 63 8.96 33.09 -0.40
CA ILE A 63 9.94 33.02 0.68
C ILE A 63 10.93 31.90 0.42
N MET A 64 12.17 32.11 0.84
CA MET A 64 13.19 31.09 0.97
C MET A 64 13.51 30.93 2.45
N THR A 65 13.43 29.70 2.95
CA THR A 65 13.85 29.35 4.31
C THR A 65 15.15 28.55 4.22
N PRO A 66 16.29 29.07 4.70
CA PRO A 66 17.54 28.32 4.78
C PRO A 66 17.37 27.04 5.61
N VAL A 67 18.24 26.06 5.34
CA VAL A 67 18.29 24.84 6.15
C VAL A 67 18.87 25.21 7.52
N PHE A 68 18.22 24.76 8.60
CA PHE A 68 18.58 24.97 10.01
C PHE A 68 18.53 26.42 10.55
N ASP A 69 18.52 27.45 9.71
CA ASP A 69 18.31 28.86 10.08
C ASP A 69 17.08 29.44 9.35
N GLY A 70 15.98 28.68 9.39
CA GLY A 70 14.74 28.97 8.70
C GLY A 70 13.74 29.79 9.53
N ALA A 71 12.56 30.00 8.95
CA ALA A 71 11.44 30.63 9.64
C ALA A 71 11.04 29.82 10.88
N LYS A 72 10.86 30.49 12.01
CA LYS A 72 10.35 29.90 13.25
C LYS A 72 8.82 29.89 13.24
N GLU A 73 8.23 29.12 14.14
CA GLU A 73 6.78 29.08 14.32
C GLU A 73 6.17 30.47 14.57
N THR A 74 6.85 31.30 15.37
CA THR A 74 6.44 32.69 15.63
C THR A 74 6.38 33.53 14.36
N ASP A 75 7.33 33.32 13.44
CA ASP A 75 7.39 34.04 12.17
C ASP A 75 6.26 33.59 11.26
N ILE A 76 5.96 32.29 11.22
CA ILE A 76 4.84 31.73 10.44
C ILE A 76 3.50 32.26 10.96
N LEU A 77 3.30 32.31 12.28
CA LEU A 77 2.09 32.86 12.89
C LEU A 77 1.93 34.36 12.58
N GLU A 78 3.02 35.12 12.62
CA GLU A 78 3.02 36.53 12.26
C GLU A 78 2.69 36.73 10.77
N MET A 79 3.24 35.89 9.89
CA MET A 79 2.93 35.88 8.46
C MET A 79 1.46 35.55 8.19
N LEU A 80 0.88 34.58 8.90
CA LEU A 80 -0.55 34.27 8.83
C LEU A 80 -1.42 35.46 9.29
N ARG A 81 -0.98 36.17 10.34
CA ARG A 81 -1.64 37.40 10.82
C ARG A 81 -1.63 38.50 9.76
N GLN A 82 -0.48 38.76 9.15
CA GLN A 82 -0.34 39.75 8.08
C GLN A 82 -1.17 39.39 6.86
N ALA A 83 -1.24 38.10 6.53
CA ALA A 83 -2.09 37.55 5.47
C ALA A 83 -3.59 37.58 5.80
N LYS A 84 -3.98 37.99 7.02
CA LYS A 84 -5.35 37.91 7.55
C LYS A 84 -5.94 36.51 7.35
N TYR A 85 -5.11 35.49 7.54
CA TYR A 85 -5.53 34.09 7.47
C TYR A 85 -6.04 33.66 8.84
N THR A 86 -7.23 34.16 9.16
CA THR A 86 -7.89 33.94 10.43
C THR A 86 -9.19 33.18 10.22
N ARG A 87 -9.66 32.52 11.28
CA ARG A 87 -10.98 31.90 11.31
C ARG A 87 -11.73 32.25 12.58
N ASP A 88 -13.05 32.20 12.51
CA ASP A 88 -13.91 32.29 13.68
C ASP A 88 -13.74 31.06 14.57
N ILE A 89 -13.85 31.28 15.87
CA ILE A 89 -13.87 30.20 16.86
C ILE A 89 -15.26 29.58 16.84
N ARG A 90 -15.33 28.24 16.81
CA ARG A 90 -16.61 27.53 16.87
C ARG A 90 -17.13 27.52 18.32
N PRO A 91 -18.45 27.53 18.54
CA PRO A 91 -19.03 27.58 19.89
C PRO A 91 -18.54 26.48 20.83
N ASP A 92 -18.29 25.28 20.29
CA ASP A 92 -17.91 24.09 21.06
C ASP A 92 -16.39 23.85 21.09
N GLU A 93 -15.58 24.78 20.57
CA GLU A 93 -14.13 24.61 20.47
C GLU A 93 -13.38 25.16 21.69
N SER A 94 -12.55 24.31 22.32
CA SER A 94 -11.57 24.77 23.30
C SER A 94 -10.39 25.48 22.62
N VAL A 95 -10.14 26.72 23.04
CA VAL A 95 -9.03 27.57 22.53
C VAL A 95 -7.92 27.78 23.55
N ARG A 96 -7.86 26.94 24.60
CA ARG A 96 -6.81 27.02 25.62
C ARG A 96 -5.42 26.90 24.98
N GLY A 97 -4.54 27.82 25.35
CA GLY A 97 -3.17 27.91 24.81
C GLY A 97 -3.05 28.46 23.39
N LYS A 98 -4.15 28.78 22.70
CA LYS A 98 -4.12 29.42 21.38
C LYS A 98 -4.10 30.95 21.51
N ALA A 99 -3.43 31.62 20.57
CA ALA A 99 -3.49 33.07 20.46
C ALA A 99 -4.85 33.49 19.86
N VAL A 100 -5.68 34.13 20.67
CA VAL A 100 -6.99 34.68 20.27
C VAL A 100 -6.86 36.17 19.98
N PHE A 101 -7.53 36.61 18.93
CA PHE A 101 -7.52 37.99 18.46
C PHE A 101 -8.94 38.54 18.36
N MET A 102 -9.05 39.83 18.64
CA MET A 102 -10.25 40.65 18.47
C MET A 102 -10.05 41.58 17.28
N GLU A 103 -11.06 41.72 16.44
CA GLU A 103 -11.07 42.74 15.39
C GLU A 103 -11.38 44.11 15.99
N VAL A 104 -10.44 45.04 15.86
CA VAL A 104 -10.58 46.42 16.31
C VAL A 104 -10.36 47.34 15.11
N VAL A 105 -11.24 48.31 14.94
CA VAL A 105 -11.09 49.34 13.90
C VAL A 105 -10.11 50.39 14.45
N ARG A 106 -8.95 50.54 13.80
CA ARG A 106 -8.00 51.61 14.11
C ARG A 106 -8.58 52.97 13.71
N GLU A 107 -8.02 54.04 14.28
CA GLU A 107 -8.43 55.43 13.99
C GLU A 107 -8.31 55.81 12.50
N ASP A 108 -7.52 55.07 11.71
CA ASP A 108 -7.36 55.25 10.26
C ASP A 108 -8.42 54.50 9.41
N GLY A 109 -9.40 53.86 10.07
CA GLY A 109 -10.46 53.08 9.42
C GLY A 109 -10.02 51.69 8.97
N LYS A 110 -8.79 51.25 9.27
CA LYS A 110 -8.31 49.90 8.94
C LYS A 110 -8.62 48.93 10.07
N MET A 111 -9.11 47.74 9.70
CA MET A 111 -9.31 46.61 10.60
C MET A 111 -7.95 46.05 11.03
N ASP A 112 -7.70 46.04 12.34
CA ASP A 112 -6.52 45.48 12.97
C ASP A 112 -6.90 44.37 13.96
N LEU A 113 -5.95 43.48 14.26
CA LEU A 113 -6.14 42.34 15.14
C LEU A 113 -5.42 42.60 16.47
N GLN A 114 -6.19 42.94 17.50
CA GLN A 114 -5.66 43.10 18.85
C GLN A 114 -5.68 41.76 19.57
N ARG A 115 -4.53 41.35 20.13
CA ARG A 115 -4.44 40.11 20.92
C ARG A 115 -5.23 40.24 22.21
N VAL A 116 -6.07 39.25 22.50
CA VAL A 116 -6.82 39.16 23.76
C VAL A 116 -5.88 38.69 24.87
N ASP A 117 -6.08 39.21 26.08
CA ASP A 117 -5.28 38.81 27.25
C ASP A 117 -5.49 37.32 27.57
N GLN A 118 -4.39 36.62 27.87
CA GLN A 118 -4.40 35.17 28.12
C GLN A 118 -5.29 34.79 29.31
N SER A 119 -5.40 35.66 30.32
CA SER A 119 -6.25 35.44 31.50
C SER A 119 -7.75 35.37 31.19
N ILE A 120 -8.18 35.92 30.05
CA ILE A 120 -9.57 35.84 29.57
C ILE A 120 -9.77 34.59 28.72
N VAL A 121 -8.73 34.16 27.99
CA VAL A 121 -8.77 32.97 27.12
C VAL A 121 -8.80 31.68 27.93
N ASP A 122 -8.13 31.65 29.07
CA ASP A 122 -8.06 30.47 29.93
C ASP A 122 -9.32 30.29 30.82
N ASP A 123 -10.19 31.29 30.89
CA ASP A 123 -11.45 31.29 31.65
C ASP A 123 -12.65 31.14 30.70
N ASP A 124 -13.22 29.93 30.65
CA ASP A 124 -14.27 29.57 29.70
C ASP A 124 -15.54 30.43 29.83
N GLU A 125 -15.89 30.90 31.04
CA GLU A 125 -17.06 31.77 31.24
C GLU A 125 -16.82 33.17 30.67
N LYS A 126 -15.64 33.74 30.93
CA LYS A 126 -15.27 35.06 30.40
C LYS A 126 -15.13 35.02 28.88
N LEU A 127 -14.52 33.97 28.35
CA LEU A 127 -14.39 33.75 26.92
C LEU A 127 -15.77 33.63 26.26
N HIS A 128 -16.69 32.84 26.82
CA HIS A 128 -18.03 32.67 26.26
C HIS A 128 -18.84 33.98 26.27
N ASN A 129 -18.68 34.80 27.31
CA ASN A 129 -19.29 36.13 27.35
C ASN A 129 -18.68 37.08 26.31
N LEU A 130 -17.37 36.99 26.06
CA LEU A 130 -16.67 37.77 25.05
C LEU A 130 -17.04 37.34 23.63
N MET A 131 -17.23 36.04 23.39
CA MET A 131 -17.71 35.49 22.12
C MET A 131 -19.13 35.96 21.77
N LYS A 132 -19.99 36.20 22.77
CA LYS A 132 -21.35 36.74 22.54
C LYS A 132 -21.34 38.21 22.15
N THR A 133 -20.38 38.98 22.66
CA THR A 133 -20.32 40.43 22.45
C THR A 133 -19.48 40.81 21.25
N GLN A 134 -18.46 40.03 20.89
CA GLN A 134 -17.49 40.34 19.86
C GLN A 134 -17.06 39.11 19.05
N SER A 135 -16.75 39.33 17.77
CA SER A 135 -16.21 38.28 16.89
C SER A 135 -14.74 37.99 17.23
N LEU A 136 -14.50 36.84 17.84
CA LEU A 136 -13.15 36.36 18.16
C LEU A 136 -12.58 35.52 17.02
N LYS A 137 -11.32 35.80 16.68
CA LYS A 137 -10.59 35.13 15.60
C LYS A 137 -9.39 34.37 16.16
N VAL A 138 -9.09 33.23 15.57
CA VAL A 138 -7.88 32.43 15.86
C VAL A 138 -7.00 32.33 14.63
N ILE A 139 -5.69 32.26 14.86
CA ILE A 139 -4.65 32.08 13.84
C ILE A 139 -3.97 30.74 14.10
N ASP A 140 -4.48 29.67 13.50
CA ASP A 140 -3.93 28.31 13.64
C ASP A 140 -3.69 27.59 12.30
N GLY A 141 -3.77 28.31 11.18
CA GLY A 141 -3.55 27.75 9.84
C GLY A 141 -4.69 26.84 9.34
N LYS A 142 -5.78 26.74 10.09
CA LYS A 142 -6.97 25.97 9.72
C LYS A 142 -8.08 26.86 9.22
N VAL A 143 -9.00 26.28 8.46
CA VAL A 143 -10.20 26.95 7.93
C VAL A 143 -11.39 26.00 7.95
N THR A 144 -12.60 26.57 7.90
CA THR A 144 -13.81 25.80 7.62
C THR A 144 -13.84 25.48 6.13
N LEU A 145 -13.88 24.19 5.82
CA LEU A 145 -14.15 23.67 4.47
C LEU A 145 -15.62 23.28 4.36
N TYR A 146 -16.09 23.22 3.12
CA TYR A 146 -17.41 22.72 2.76
C TYR A 146 -17.26 21.52 1.85
N ASP A 147 -18.13 20.52 2.03
CA ASP A 147 -18.18 19.36 1.14
C ASP A 147 -18.79 19.76 -0.21
N GLY A 148 -18.10 19.48 -1.32
CA GLY A 148 -18.56 19.81 -2.67
C GLY A 148 -19.85 19.11 -3.07
N ARG A 149 -20.15 17.95 -2.47
CA ARG A 149 -21.31 17.13 -2.84
C ARG A 149 -22.60 17.55 -2.14
N THR A 150 -22.49 17.90 -0.87
CA THR A 150 -23.63 18.26 -0.02
C THR A 150 -23.77 19.77 0.14
N GLY A 151 -22.66 20.50 0.10
CA GLY A 151 -22.57 21.91 0.45
C GLY A 151 -22.45 22.18 1.95
N ASP A 152 -22.49 21.14 2.79
CA ASP A 152 -22.44 21.27 4.23
C ASP A 152 -21.00 21.53 4.72
N PRO A 153 -20.82 22.34 5.80
CA PRO A 153 -19.52 22.56 6.39
C PRO A 153 -19.01 21.30 7.11
N PHE A 154 -17.71 21.03 7.07
CA PHE A 154 -17.12 19.95 7.86
C PHE A 154 -17.20 20.22 9.37
N ASP A 155 -17.38 19.16 10.15
CA ASP A 155 -17.53 19.17 11.62
C ASP A 155 -16.30 19.74 12.36
N ASN A 156 -15.12 19.62 11.78
CA ASN A 156 -13.87 20.12 12.36
C ASN A 156 -13.13 21.04 11.38
N PRO A 157 -12.41 22.06 11.89
CA PRO A 157 -11.58 22.92 11.04
C PRO A 157 -10.40 22.12 10.46
N VAL A 158 -10.13 22.32 9.18
CA VAL A 158 -9.13 21.55 8.42
C VAL A 158 -7.95 22.44 8.06
N THR A 159 -6.73 21.89 8.12
CA THR A 159 -5.53 22.58 7.65
C THR A 159 -5.53 22.63 6.14
N VAL A 160 -5.54 23.85 5.59
CA VAL A 160 -5.47 24.09 4.14
C VAL A 160 -4.33 25.05 3.87
N GLY A 161 -3.56 24.76 2.82
CA GLY A 161 -2.56 25.69 2.34
C GLY A 161 -1.84 25.22 1.10
N ILE A 162 -0.67 25.79 0.87
CA ILE A 162 0.07 25.60 -0.38
C ILE A 162 1.34 24.81 -0.07
N MET A 163 1.45 23.64 -0.70
CA MET A 163 2.61 22.78 -0.59
C MET A 163 3.19 22.48 -1.97
N TYR A 164 4.50 22.35 -2.04
CA TYR A 164 5.18 21.96 -3.27
C TYR A 164 5.14 20.44 -3.48
N TYR A 165 4.56 20.01 -4.60
CA TYR A 165 4.40 18.60 -4.94
C TYR A 165 5.05 18.25 -6.28
N LEU A 166 5.64 17.05 -6.33
CA LEU A 166 6.40 16.55 -7.46
C LEU A 166 5.72 15.32 -8.08
N LYS A 167 5.74 15.27 -9.41
CA LYS A 167 5.43 14.05 -10.17
C LYS A 167 6.72 13.21 -10.27
N LEU A 168 6.65 11.98 -9.78
CA LEU A 168 7.78 11.04 -9.85
C LEU A 168 7.79 10.33 -11.22
N HIS A 169 8.97 9.86 -11.63
CA HIS A 169 9.15 9.09 -12.87
C HIS A 169 8.44 7.72 -12.85
N HIS A 170 8.04 7.21 -11.68
CA HIS A 170 7.33 5.93 -11.59
C HIS A 170 5.88 6.06 -12.06
N LEU A 171 5.66 5.88 -13.36
CA LEU A 171 4.33 5.82 -13.97
C LEU A 171 3.82 4.39 -13.98
N VAL A 172 2.49 4.25 -13.88
CA VAL A 172 1.82 2.94 -13.91
C VAL A 172 1.92 2.31 -15.30
N ASP A 173 1.89 3.12 -16.35
CA ASP A 173 2.02 2.70 -17.75
C ASP A 173 3.32 1.89 -17.99
N ASP A 174 4.41 2.33 -17.36
CA ASP A 174 5.70 1.64 -17.41
C ASP A 174 5.72 0.33 -16.61
N LYS A 175 4.76 0.11 -15.71
CA LYS A 175 4.77 -1.02 -14.75
C LYS A 175 3.73 -2.10 -15.03
N ILE A 176 2.61 -1.77 -15.68
CA ILE A 176 1.62 -2.79 -16.05
C ILE A 176 2.27 -3.76 -17.01
N HIS A 177 2.17 -5.05 -16.70
CA HIS A 177 2.69 -6.14 -17.50
C HIS A 177 1.77 -7.35 -17.33
N ALA A 178 1.40 -7.97 -18.44
CA ALA A 178 0.59 -9.17 -18.46
C ALA A 178 1.11 -10.10 -19.56
N ARG A 179 1.08 -11.40 -19.28
CA ARG A 179 1.53 -12.45 -20.19
C ARG A 179 0.48 -13.56 -20.18
N SER A 180 0.04 -13.96 -21.38
CA SER A 180 -0.68 -15.23 -21.57
C SER A 180 0.31 -16.33 -21.96
N ILE A 181 0.97 -16.19 -23.10
CA ILE A 181 2.00 -17.10 -23.63
C ILE A 181 3.16 -16.25 -24.16
N GLY A 182 4.37 -16.80 -24.18
CA GLY A 182 5.54 -16.10 -24.67
C GLY A 182 6.69 -17.05 -24.95
N SER A 183 7.90 -16.50 -25.09
CA SER A 183 9.13 -17.26 -25.25
C SER A 183 9.56 -17.95 -23.95
N TYR A 184 10.37 -18.98 -24.11
CA TYR A 184 10.86 -19.85 -23.05
C TYR A 184 12.39 -19.93 -23.10
N SER A 185 12.99 -20.25 -21.96
CA SER A 185 14.42 -20.54 -21.83
C SER A 185 14.81 -21.77 -22.66
N LEU A 186 15.99 -21.75 -23.27
CA LEU A 186 16.50 -22.88 -24.06
C LEU A 186 16.75 -24.13 -23.20
N VAL A 187 17.25 -23.92 -21.97
CA VAL A 187 17.68 -25.02 -21.09
C VAL A 187 16.53 -25.47 -20.21
N THR A 188 16.02 -24.57 -19.36
CA THR A 188 15.01 -24.92 -18.35
C THR A 188 13.59 -24.99 -18.89
N GLN A 189 13.35 -24.53 -20.13
CA GLN A 189 12.01 -24.43 -20.74
C GLN A 189 10.99 -23.57 -19.98
N GLN A 190 11.42 -22.88 -18.92
CA GLN A 190 10.61 -21.96 -18.14
C GLN A 190 10.36 -20.65 -18.91
N PRO A 191 9.23 -19.96 -18.64
CA PRO A 191 8.98 -18.61 -19.13
C PRO A 191 10.18 -17.68 -18.89
N LEU A 192 10.63 -16.96 -19.93
CA LEU A 192 11.68 -15.95 -19.74
C LEU A 192 11.24 -14.85 -18.77
N GLY A 193 12.18 -14.20 -18.11
CA GLY A 193 11.91 -13.08 -17.21
C GLY A 193 11.91 -11.71 -17.90
N GLY A 194 11.32 -10.72 -17.26
CA GLY A 194 11.44 -9.31 -17.65
C GLY A 194 10.37 -8.81 -18.63
N LYS A 195 9.91 -7.57 -18.41
CA LYS A 195 8.83 -6.94 -19.19
C LYS A 195 9.15 -6.83 -20.69
N ALA A 196 10.40 -6.55 -21.05
CA ALA A 196 10.82 -6.38 -22.44
C ALA A 196 10.68 -7.65 -23.30
N GLN A 197 10.67 -8.83 -22.67
CA GLN A 197 10.60 -10.13 -23.35
C GLN A 197 9.21 -10.78 -23.19
N PHE A 198 8.21 -10.01 -22.76
CA PHE A 198 6.92 -10.56 -22.31
C PHE A 198 7.10 -11.66 -21.27
N GLY A 199 7.95 -11.40 -20.27
CA GLY A 199 8.37 -12.40 -19.32
C GLY A 199 7.27 -12.89 -18.36
N GLY A 200 7.43 -14.08 -17.82
CA GLY A 200 6.56 -14.60 -16.76
C GLY A 200 6.84 -13.91 -15.42
N GLN A 201 5.86 -13.95 -14.52
CA GLN A 201 6.07 -13.57 -13.13
C GLN A 201 6.78 -14.72 -12.41
N ARG A 202 7.80 -14.41 -11.61
CA ARG A 202 8.44 -15.41 -10.77
C ARG A 202 7.48 -15.83 -9.67
N PHE A 203 7.23 -17.13 -9.58
CA PHE A 203 6.60 -17.78 -8.45
C PHE A 203 7.71 -18.39 -7.61
N GLY A 204 7.99 -17.78 -6.46
CA GLY A 204 9.08 -18.16 -5.58
C GLY A 204 8.65 -19.17 -4.52
N GLU A 205 9.62 -19.57 -3.71
CA GLU A 205 9.43 -20.53 -2.62
C GLU A 205 8.41 -20.03 -1.57
N MET A 206 8.44 -18.74 -1.23
CA MET A 206 7.47 -18.15 -0.31
C MET A 206 6.04 -18.22 -0.84
N GLU A 207 5.84 -18.04 -2.15
CA GLU A 207 4.51 -18.19 -2.75
C GLU A 207 4.08 -19.67 -2.87
N VAL A 208 5.03 -20.60 -3.03
CA VAL A 208 4.76 -22.05 -2.96
C VAL A 208 4.23 -22.42 -1.57
N TRP A 209 4.94 -22.02 -0.51
CA TRP A 209 4.49 -22.28 0.87
C TRP A 209 3.11 -21.71 1.16
N ALA A 210 2.78 -20.54 0.60
CA ALA A 210 1.46 -19.98 0.74
C ALA A 210 0.38 -20.92 0.16
N LEU A 211 0.58 -21.47 -1.04
CA LEU A 211 -0.38 -22.42 -1.64
C LEU A 211 -0.42 -23.77 -0.92
N GLU A 212 0.72 -24.24 -0.41
CA GLU A 212 0.79 -25.45 0.41
C GLU A 212 -0.02 -25.29 1.69
N ALA A 213 0.11 -24.15 2.38
CA ALA A 213 -0.66 -23.86 3.60
C ALA A 213 -2.17 -23.81 3.36
N TYR A 214 -2.61 -23.39 2.16
CA TYR A 214 -4.02 -23.44 1.76
C TYR A 214 -4.51 -24.84 1.35
N GLY A 215 -3.62 -25.84 1.24
CA GLY A 215 -3.98 -27.15 0.67
C GLY A 215 -4.32 -27.09 -0.82
N ALA A 216 -3.87 -26.06 -1.54
CA ALA A 216 -4.22 -25.80 -2.93
C ALA A 216 -3.40 -26.67 -3.91
N ALA A 217 -3.46 -27.99 -3.74
CA ALA A 217 -2.61 -28.96 -4.45
C ALA A 217 -2.70 -28.85 -5.98
N TYR A 218 -3.90 -28.80 -6.55
CA TYR A 218 -4.10 -28.69 -8.00
C TYR A 218 -3.59 -27.35 -8.57
N THR A 219 -3.80 -26.25 -7.85
CA THR A 219 -3.33 -24.92 -8.26
C THR A 219 -1.80 -24.86 -8.24
N LEU A 220 -1.18 -25.40 -7.20
CA LEU A 220 0.27 -25.48 -7.09
C LEU A 220 0.85 -26.37 -8.20
N GLN A 221 0.25 -27.54 -8.43
CA GLN A 221 0.64 -28.44 -9.50
C GLN A 221 0.57 -27.74 -10.86
N GLU A 222 -0.51 -27.01 -11.15
CA GLU A 222 -0.68 -26.26 -12.40
C GLU A 222 0.42 -25.21 -12.61
N ILE A 223 0.78 -24.47 -11.55
CA ILE A 223 1.83 -23.44 -11.59
C ILE A 223 3.20 -24.07 -11.85
N LEU A 224 3.51 -25.19 -11.18
CA LEU A 224 4.80 -25.87 -11.31
C LEU A 224 4.97 -26.64 -12.63
N THR A 225 3.88 -26.94 -13.35
CA THR A 225 3.89 -27.78 -14.56
C THR A 225 3.44 -26.99 -15.80
N VAL A 226 2.15 -27.05 -16.14
CA VAL A 226 1.57 -26.58 -17.41
C VAL A 226 1.65 -25.06 -17.60
N LYS A 227 1.79 -24.28 -16.52
CA LYS A 227 2.03 -22.83 -16.59
C LYS A 227 3.52 -22.46 -16.67
N SER A 228 4.43 -23.43 -16.54
CA SER A 228 5.87 -23.22 -16.53
C SER A 228 6.58 -24.05 -17.62
N ASP A 229 7.10 -25.22 -17.28
CA ASP A 229 8.09 -25.96 -18.06
C ASP A 229 7.64 -27.36 -18.52
N ASP A 230 6.38 -27.75 -18.27
CA ASP A 230 5.80 -28.91 -18.93
C ASP A 230 5.49 -28.57 -20.40
N ILE A 231 6.43 -28.90 -21.29
CA ILE A 231 6.38 -28.57 -22.73
C ILE A 231 5.13 -29.17 -23.40
N THR A 232 4.83 -30.42 -23.08
CA THR A 232 3.74 -31.17 -23.71
C THR A 232 2.41 -30.75 -23.10
N GLY A 233 2.34 -30.67 -21.76
CA GLY A 233 1.15 -30.27 -21.02
C GLY A 233 0.72 -28.84 -21.31
N ARG A 234 1.64 -27.87 -21.41
CA ARG A 234 1.27 -26.48 -21.75
C ARG A 234 0.64 -26.35 -23.14
N THR A 235 1.12 -27.14 -24.11
CA THR A 235 0.60 -27.13 -25.48
C THR A 235 -0.81 -27.72 -25.53
N LYS A 236 -1.01 -28.87 -24.88
CA LYS A 236 -2.32 -29.51 -24.77
C LYS A 236 -3.31 -28.66 -23.96
N THR A 237 -2.84 -28.00 -22.89
CA THR A 237 -3.65 -27.09 -22.06
C THR A 237 -4.15 -25.90 -22.88
N TYR A 238 -3.27 -25.28 -23.68
CA TYR A 238 -3.70 -24.20 -24.56
C TYR A 238 -4.77 -24.66 -25.56
N GLU A 239 -4.57 -25.82 -26.18
CA GLU A 239 -5.54 -26.40 -27.11
C GLU A 239 -6.89 -26.71 -26.42
N ALA A 240 -6.85 -27.26 -25.21
CA ALA A 240 -8.04 -27.55 -24.41
C ALA A 240 -8.83 -26.27 -24.08
N ILE A 241 -8.14 -25.21 -23.64
CA ILE A 241 -8.75 -23.90 -23.34
C ILE A 241 -9.43 -23.32 -24.58
N VAL A 242 -8.77 -23.37 -25.74
CA VAL A 242 -9.34 -22.86 -27.01
C VAL A 242 -10.56 -23.68 -27.45
N LYS A 243 -10.57 -24.98 -27.18
CA LYS A 243 -11.69 -25.88 -27.49
C LYS A 243 -12.80 -25.90 -26.43
N GLY A 244 -12.59 -25.28 -25.27
CA GLY A 244 -13.52 -25.34 -24.14
C GLY A 244 -13.60 -26.73 -23.49
N HIS A 245 -12.54 -27.53 -23.60
CA HIS A 245 -12.42 -28.82 -22.89
C HIS A 245 -11.69 -28.64 -21.56
N ASN A 246 -11.84 -29.62 -20.67
CA ASN A 246 -11.08 -29.65 -19.41
C ASN A 246 -9.58 -29.72 -19.68
N ILE A 247 -8.81 -29.18 -18.73
CA ILE A 247 -7.34 -29.21 -18.80
C ILE A 247 -6.90 -30.67 -18.58
N PRO A 248 -5.98 -31.20 -19.41
CA PRO A 248 -5.45 -32.56 -19.25
C PRO A 248 -4.58 -32.66 -17.99
N THR A 249 -4.38 -33.88 -17.50
CA THR A 249 -3.44 -34.14 -16.40
C THR A 249 -2.03 -33.66 -16.73
N PRO A 250 -1.37 -32.90 -15.83
CA PRO A 250 0.01 -32.46 -16.04
C PRO A 250 1.01 -33.60 -16.16
N GLY A 251 2.06 -33.38 -16.97
CA GLY A 251 3.20 -34.27 -17.11
C GLY A 251 4.35 -33.91 -16.17
N ILE A 252 5.52 -34.47 -16.46
CA ILE A 252 6.75 -34.24 -15.70
C ILE A 252 7.39 -32.91 -16.12
N PRO A 253 7.68 -31.98 -15.17
CA PRO A 253 8.43 -30.75 -15.42
C PRO A 253 9.76 -31.00 -16.14
N GLU A 254 10.09 -30.15 -17.12
CA GLU A 254 11.37 -30.27 -17.81
C GLU A 254 12.55 -29.97 -16.89
N SER A 255 12.39 -29.06 -15.91
CA SER A 255 13.39 -28.80 -14.87
C SER A 255 13.80 -30.04 -14.09
N PHE A 256 12.86 -30.95 -13.80
CA PHE A 256 13.17 -32.22 -13.14
C PHE A 256 14.04 -33.12 -14.03
N LYS A 257 13.73 -33.21 -15.33
CA LYS A 257 14.56 -33.98 -16.28
C LYS A 257 15.96 -33.40 -16.41
N VAL A 258 16.07 -32.08 -16.49
CA VAL A 258 17.36 -31.37 -16.52
C VAL A 258 18.16 -31.69 -15.27
N MET A 259 17.56 -31.60 -14.08
CA MET A 259 18.20 -31.96 -12.81
C MET A 259 18.73 -33.40 -12.80
N VAL A 260 17.93 -34.37 -13.24
CA VAL A 260 18.37 -35.78 -13.33
C VAL A 260 19.58 -35.93 -14.26
N LYS A 261 19.58 -35.25 -15.41
CA LYS A 261 20.71 -35.30 -16.37
C LYS A 261 21.96 -34.61 -15.83
N GLU A 262 21.82 -33.51 -15.10
CA GLU A 262 22.94 -32.83 -14.45
C GLU A 262 23.60 -33.69 -13.37
N LEU A 263 22.80 -34.39 -12.56
CA LEU A 263 23.31 -35.32 -11.54
C LEU A 263 23.97 -36.56 -12.18
N GLN A 264 23.39 -37.09 -13.27
CA GLN A 264 24.02 -38.16 -14.06
C GLN A 264 25.36 -37.74 -14.67
N ALA A 265 25.52 -36.47 -15.07
CA ALA A 265 26.78 -35.93 -15.56
C ALA A 265 27.87 -35.91 -14.48
N LEU A 266 27.49 -35.87 -13.19
CA LEU A 266 28.40 -35.98 -12.04
C LEU A 266 28.68 -37.43 -11.63
N CYS A 267 28.34 -38.41 -12.48
CA CYS A 267 28.45 -39.85 -12.19
C CYS A 267 27.52 -40.33 -11.07
N LEU A 268 26.42 -39.64 -10.78
CA LEU A 268 25.38 -40.10 -9.86
C LEU A 268 24.26 -40.78 -10.64
N ASP A 269 24.02 -42.06 -10.38
CA ASP A 269 22.96 -42.82 -11.05
C ASP A 269 21.61 -42.60 -10.36
N ILE A 270 20.80 -41.71 -10.93
CA ILE A 270 19.43 -41.44 -10.47
C ILE A 270 18.46 -42.15 -11.39
N ARG A 271 17.59 -42.96 -10.79
CA ARG A 271 16.53 -43.72 -11.46
C ARG A 271 15.21 -43.49 -10.76
N VAL A 272 14.16 -43.26 -11.54
CA VAL A 272 12.78 -43.26 -11.05
C VAL A 272 12.29 -44.69 -11.08
N LEU A 273 11.76 -45.16 -9.96
CA LEU A 273 11.23 -46.51 -9.80
C LEU A 273 9.72 -46.45 -9.66
N ASP A 274 9.04 -47.43 -10.22
CA ASP A 274 7.62 -47.67 -9.94
C ASP A 274 7.42 -48.44 -8.62
N GLU A 275 6.17 -48.74 -8.27
CA GLU A 275 5.83 -49.53 -7.08
C GLU A 275 6.39 -50.97 -7.12
N ALA A 276 6.68 -51.50 -8.31
CA ALA A 276 7.26 -52.83 -8.52
C ALA A 276 8.81 -52.83 -8.46
N GLY A 277 9.43 -51.65 -8.34
CA GLY A 277 10.88 -51.49 -8.35
C GLY A 277 11.49 -51.54 -9.75
N GLU A 278 10.69 -51.47 -10.80
CA GLU A 278 11.15 -51.37 -12.19
C GLU A 278 11.47 -49.90 -12.53
N THR A 279 12.46 -49.71 -13.41
CA THR A 279 12.93 -48.38 -13.78
C THR A 279 12.00 -47.75 -14.81
N VAL A 280 11.46 -46.58 -14.48
CA VAL A 280 10.64 -45.78 -15.39
C VAL A 280 11.54 -44.91 -16.28
N ASP A 281 11.42 -45.07 -17.60
CA ASP A 281 12.15 -44.23 -18.54
C ASP A 281 11.48 -42.86 -18.69
N LEU A 282 12.11 -41.83 -18.12
CA LEU A 282 11.71 -40.42 -18.19
C LEU A 282 11.71 -39.87 -19.63
N SER A 283 12.41 -40.52 -20.55
CA SER A 283 12.53 -40.13 -21.96
C SER A 283 11.30 -40.52 -22.78
N GLY A 284 10.57 -41.56 -22.36
CA GLY A 284 9.48 -42.19 -23.11
C GLY A 284 8.07 -41.73 -22.74
N ILE A 285 7.88 -40.97 -21.64
CA ILE A 285 6.55 -40.50 -21.18
C ILE A 285 5.95 -39.40 -22.11
N ILE A 286 6.63 -39.11 -23.22
CA ILE A 286 6.25 -38.06 -24.17
C ILE A 286 5.26 -38.57 -25.23
N GLU A 287 5.15 -39.88 -25.43
CA GLU A 287 4.29 -40.45 -26.48
C GLU A 287 3.33 -41.51 -25.91
N ASP A 288 2.04 -41.36 -26.23
CA ASP A 288 1.01 -42.43 -26.24
C ASP A 288 0.01 -42.67 -25.09
N ASP A 289 -0.13 -41.80 -24.09
CA ASP A 289 -1.38 -41.79 -23.30
C ASP A 289 -2.34 -40.68 -23.76
N ALA A 290 -3.50 -41.11 -24.26
CA ALA A 290 -4.64 -40.25 -24.56
C ALA A 290 -4.89 -39.32 -23.36
N PRO A 291 -5.18 -38.02 -23.57
CA PRO A 291 -5.41 -37.11 -22.46
C PRO A 291 -6.53 -37.65 -21.58
N VAL A 292 -6.18 -38.04 -20.35
CA VAL A 292 -7.15 -38.26 -19.29
C VAL A 292 -7.63 -36.86 -18.90
N PHE A 293 -8.76 -36.47 -19.45
CA PHE A 293 -9.47 -35.29 -18.97
C PHE A 293 -10.02 -35.64 -17.60
N ALA A 294 -9.72 -34.84 -16.57
CA ALA A 294 -10.41 -34.98 -15.29
C ALA A 294 -11.91 -34.80 -15.55
N ASN A 295 -12.68 -35.88 -15.44
CA ASN A 295 -14.13 -35.84 -15.55
C ASN A 295 -14.72 -35.35 -14.23
N ILE A 296 -15.87 -34.67 -14.29
CA ILE A 296 -16.57 -34.13 -13.11
C ILE A 296 -16.84 -35.23 -12.06
N GLU A 297 -17.08 -36.46 -12.50
CA GLU A 297 -17.32 -37.62 -11.62
C GLU A 297 -16.08 -38.06 -10.82
N ASP A 298 -14.85 -37.80 -11.30
CA ASP A 298 -13.63 -38.15 -10.56
C ASP A 298 -13.33 -37.14 -9.45
N VAL A 299 -13.78 -35.89 -9.61
CA VAL A 299 -13.69 -34.85 -8.57
C VAL A 299 -14.72 -35.10 -7.47
N GLU A 300 -15.96 -35.47 -7.80
CA GLU A 300 -16.96 -35.82 -6.77
C GLU A 300 -16.53 -37.02 -5.92
N ARG A 301 -15.82 -37.99 -6.52
CA ARG A 301 -15.38 -39.19 -5.82
C ARG A 301 -14.23 -38.95 -4.83
N SER A 302 -13.39 -37.93 -5.05
CA SER A 302 -12.35 -37.56 -4.08
C SER A 302 -12.93 -36.80 -2.89
N VAL A 303 -13.94 -35.96 -3.10
CA VAL A 303 -14.66 -35.30 -1.98
C VAL A 303 -15.43 -36.32 -1.13
N ASP A 304 -16.05 -37.33 -1.77
CA ASP A 304 -16.77 -38.40 -1.05
C ASP A 304 -15.84 -39.35 -0.28
N ALA A 305 -14.59 -39.54 -0.73
CA ALA A 305 -13.61 -40.42 -0.09
C ALA A 305 -13.04 -39.82 1.21
N GLU A 306 -12.90 -38.49 1.29
CA GLU A 306 -12.48 -37.79 2.52
C GLU A 306 -13.62 -37.68 3.55
N SER A 307 -14.88 -37.81 3.13
CA SER A 307 -16.05 -37.78 4.06
C SER A 307 -16.29 -39.07 4.85
N LYS A 308 -15.49 -40.13 4.64
CA LYS A 308 -15.71 -41.48 5.22
C LYS A 308 -14.58 -42.00 6.11
N GLY A 309 -13.66 -41.13 6.54
CA GLY A 309 -12.70 -41.43 7.60
C GLY A 309 -12.98 -40.56 8.82
N ASP A 310 -13.21 -41.22 9.95
CA ASP A 310 -13.23 -40.69 11.32
C ASP A 310 -14.53 -39.99 11.80
N ASP A 311 -15.55 -40.81 12.02
CA ASP A 311 -16.60 -40.56 13.02
C ASP A 311 -16.10 -41.05 14.39
N GLU A 312 -15.25 -40.24 15.05
CA GLU A 312 -15.04 -40.31 16.49
C GLU A 312 -15.30 -38.92 17.10
N GLY A 313 -16.58 -38.69 17.42
CA GLY A 313 -17.06 -37.90 18.55
C GLY A 313 -16.45 -36.51 18.80
N ASP A 314 -17.02 -35.48 18.15
CA ASP A 314 -16.95 -34.10 18.65
C ASP A 314 -18.23 -33.77 19.43
N GLU A 315 -18.09 -33.52 20.73
CA GLU A 315 -19.10 -32.79 21.50
C GLU A 315 -19.13 -31.32 21.03
N PRO A 316 -20.31 -30.68 20.96
CA PRO A 316 -20.38 -29.28 20.55
C PRO A 316 -19.74 -28.39 21.61
N ILE A 317 -18.71 -27.64 21.22
CA ILE A 317 -18.11 -26.57 22.02
C ILE A 317 -19.13 -25.41 22.05
N ASP A 318 -19.55 -25.02 23.26
CA ASP A 318 -20.45 -23.88 23.50
C ASP A 318 -19.80 -22.57 23.02
N GLU A 319 -20.54 -21.76 22.25
CA GLU A 319 -20.12 -20.50 21.62
C GLU A 319 -19.99 -19.30 22.60
N ASP A 320 -19.82 -19.52 23.90
CA ASP A 320 -19.88 -18.45 24.92
C ASP A 320 -18.53 -18.12 25.61
N ASP A 321 -17.40 -18.70 25.21
CA ASP A 321 -16.09 -18.46 25.86
C ASP A 321 -15.07 -17.67 24.99
N PHE A 322 -15.54 -16.92 24.00
CA PHE A 322 -14.68 -16.04 23.19
C PHE A 322 -14.61 -14.61 23.74
N ASP A 323 -14.26 -14.47 25.02
CA ASP A 323 -13.79 -13.20 25.57
C ASP A 323 -12.63 -13.48 26.54
N ASP A 324 -11.53 -12.75 26.32
CA ASP A 324 -10.30 -12.70 27.14
C ASP A 324 -9.13 -13.61 26.72
N PHE A 325 -8.46 -13.25 25.62
CA PHE A 325 -7.01 -13.46 25.52
C PHE A 325 -6.31 -12.14 25.15
N ASP A 326 -5.96 -11.43 26.22
CA ASP A 326 -5.01 -10.32 26.27
C ASP A 326 -3.67 -10.76 25.64
N THR A 327 -3.35 -10.20 24.47
CA THR A 327 -2.01 -10.33 23.88
C THR A 327 -1.06 -9.42 24.65
N THR A 328 -0.43 -9.97 25.68
CA THR A 328 0.75 -9.34 26.28
C THR A 328 1.91 -9.43 25.29
N ASP A 329 2.37 -8.26 24.87
CA ASP A 329 3.62 -8.00 24.16
C ASP A 329 4.81 -8.66 24.88
N GLU A 330 5.55 -9.51 24.17
CA GLU A 330 6.98 -9.73 24.47
C GLU A 330 7.77 -9.65 23.15
N ASP A 331 8.44 -8.50 23.00
CA ASP A 331 9.49 -8.22 22.04
C ASP A 331 10.70 -9.14 22.32
N GLU A 332 11.12 -9.95 21.34
CA GLU A 332 12.49 -10.50 21.31
C GLU A 332 13.23 -9.98 20.08
N ASP A 333 14.10 -9.00 20.36
CA ASP A 333 15.13 -8.44 19.48
C ASP A 333 16.10 -9.52 18.99
N PHE A 334 16.07 -9.84 17.69
CA PHE A 334 17.15 -10.58 17.04
C PHE A 334 18.11 -9.61 16.32
N ALA A 335 19.21 -9.30 17.00
CA ALA A 335 20.35 -8.56 16.44
C ALA A 335 21.14 -9.44 15.46
N PHE A 336 21.39 -8.92 14.26
CA PHE A 336 22.26 -9.53 13.25
C PHE A 336 23.66 -8.93 13.39
N GLU A 337 24.65 -9.73 13.81
CA GLU A 337 26.07 -9.34 13.75
C GLU A 337 26.63 -9.64 12.35
N GLU A 338 27.14 -8.60 11.69
CA GLU A 338 28.01 -8.69 10.52
C GLU A 338 29.34 -9.34 10.91
N SER A 339 29.79 -10.33 10.13
CA SER A 339 31.18 -10.75 10.10
C SER A 339 31.68 -10.75 8.65
N ASP A 340 32.36 -9.66 8.28
CA ASP A 340 33.29 -9.63 7.16
C ASP A 340 34.55 -10.42 7.54
N GLU A 341 34.87 -11.47 6.79
CA GLU A 341 36.23 -12.04 6.75
C GLU A 341 36.67 -12.22 5.30
N ASP A 342 37.63 -11.38 4.92
CA ASP A 342 38.51 -11.50 3.75
C ASP A 342 39.37 -12.77 3.81
N PHE A 343 39.54 -13.45 2.68
CA PHE A 343 40.75 -14.17 2.20
C PHE A 343 40.35 -14.81 0.83
N ASP A 344 41.12 -14.78 -0.26
CA ASP A 344 42.56 -14.96 -0.35
C ASP A 344 43.12 -14.41 -1.68
N SER A 345 44.42 -14.18 -1.66
CA SER A 345 45.28 -13.65 -2.69
C SER A 345 45.80 -14.72 -3.67
N ASP A 346 46.53 -14.22 -4.68
CA ASP A 346 47.55 -14.89 -5.51
C ASP A 346 47.03 -15.67 -6.74
N GLU A 347 47.65 -15.65 -7.93
CA GLU A 347 48.95 -15.14 -8.38
C GLU A 347 49.00 -15.11 -9.93
N GLU A 348 50.00 -14.38 -10.46
CA GLU A 348 50.54 -14.25 -11.84
C GLU A 348 49.85 -13.36 -12.90
#